data_AF-A0A7L4QYA3-F1
#
_entry.id   AF-A0A7L4QYA3-F1
#
_cell.length_a   1.000
_cell.length_b   1.000
_cell.length_c   1.000
_cell.angle_alpha   90.00
_cell.angle_beta   90.00
_cell.angle_gamma   90.00
#
_symmetry.space_group_name_H-M   'P 1'
#
loop_
_entity.id
_entity.type
_entity.pdbx_description
1 polymer ?
#
loop_
_entity_poly.entity_id
_entity_poly.type
_entity_poly.pdbx_seq_one_letter_code
_entity_poly.pdbx_strand_id
1 'polypeptide(L)'
;MHKNDAMLGDESIGNLIVKLSAPAIVGLLVQALYNLVDTIFVGRGLGEESMLAIAGISVAFPIQILMMAIALGVGIGGSSIISRALGKKDIIKAERTVANMVTLVVTVSIAFTALCMVFLDPMLKVFGASDIVLPFANEYTRYIVIGTTFFTFSAAMSNAIRAEGNTKFAMAIMLVSSITNIILDPLFIFEFGMGVKGAAIATVISQLVGCVMVAYYYASSMSRLDLIFAYMIPDTKILGETISIGMSEFIFNVVESALFLLFNQSLLIYGGDVSIAVFGITIKVFMLTLMPIIGIKQGIQPIFGYNYGANEYARVKKTISFSNYIVTAMCIISTVI
;
A
#
# COMPACT_ATOMS: atom_id res chain seq x y z
N MET A 1 4.15 -30.10 8.70
CA MET A 1 5.02 -28.98 8.32
C MET A 1 4.36 -28.29 7.14
N HIS A 2 4.00 -27.02 7.27
CA HIS A 2 3.20 -26.35 6.25
C HIS A 2 4.09 -26.04 5.03
N LYS A 3 3.57 -26.15 3.80
CA LYS A 3 4.37 -26.14 2.55
C LYS A 3 5.36 -24.97 2.40
N ASN A 4 5.03 -23.78 2.91
CA ASN A 4 5.91 -22.62 2.83
C ASN A 4 7.00 -22.57 3.93
N ASP A 5 6.97 -23.43 4.97
CA ASP A 5 8.01 -23.48 6.02
C ASP A 5 9.26 -24.17 5.47
N ALA A 6 9.03 -25.30 4.79
CA ALA A 6 10.04 -26.00 4.00
C ALA A 6 10.61 -25.07 2.91
N MET A 7 9.74 -24.27 2.28
CA MET A 7 10.16 -23.30 1.26
C MET A 7 11.07 -22.21 1.83
N LEU A 8 10.69 -21.55 2.93
CA LEU A 8 11.44 -20.44 3.53
C LEU A 8 12.74 -20.90 4.20
N GLY A 9 12.73 -22.11 4.78
CA GLY A 9 13.88 -22.71 5.48
C GLY A 9 14.89 -23.40 4.58
N ASP A 10 14.44 -24.12 3.53
CA ASP A 10 15.28 -25.09 2.83
C ASP A 10 15.63 -24.67 1.39
N GLU A 11 14.78 -23.90 0.71
CA GLU A 11 14.99 -23.51 -0.69
C GLU A 11 16.21 -22.58 -0.86
N SER A 12 16.83 -22.57 -2.05
CA SER A 12 17.96 -21.69 -2.34
C SER A 12 17.54 -20.21 -2.36
N ILE A 13 18.36 -19.33 -1.77
CA ILE A 13 18.03 -17.91 -1.60
C ILE A 13 17.69 -17.22 -2.92
N GLY A 14 18.42 -17.49 -4.00
CA GLY A 14 18.15 -16.88 -5.32
C GLY A 14 16.75 -17.23 -5.85
N ASN A 15 16.38 -18.51 -5.80
CA ASN A 15 15.05 -18.96 -6.23
C ASN A 15 13.95 -18.39 -5.32
N LEU A 16 14.21 -18.33 -4.02
CA LEU A 16 13.26 -17.80 -3.04
C LEU A 16 12.98 -16.31 -3.25
N ILE A 17 14.02 -15.51 -3.52
CA ILE A 17 13.89 -14.09 -3.87
C ILE A 17 13.00 -13.93 -5.10
N VAL A 18 13.26 -14.67 -6.18
CA VAL A 18 12.46 -14.57 -7.41
C VAL A 18 11.01 -14.98 -7.17
N LYS A 19 10.80 -16.12 -6.50
CA LYS A 19 9.48 -16.71 -6.25
C LYS A 19 8.59 -15.84 -5.37
N LEU A 20 9.18 -15.11 -4.41
CA LEU A 20 8.45 -14.20 -3.53
C LEU A 20 8.33 -12.79 -4.09
N SER A 21 9.35 -12.29 -4.79
CA SER A 21 9.36 -10.94 -5.35
C SER A 21 8.54 -10.82 -6.62
N ALA A 22 8.61 -11.78 -7.54
CA ALA A 22 7.93 -11.67 -8.83
C ALA A 22 6.41 -11.44 -8.69
N PRO A 23 5.66 -12.16 -7.82
CA PRO A 23 4.26 -11.85 -7.59
C PRO A 23 4.02 -10.44 -7.03
N ALA A 24 4.88 -9.97 -6.11
CA ALA A 24 4.78 -8.63 -5.55
C ALA A 24 5.03 -7.55 -6.62
N ILE A 25 6.03 -7.74 -7.48
CA ILE A 25 6.32 -6.84 -8.61
C ILE A 25 5.12 -6.78 -9.56
N VAL A 26 4.55 -7.93 -9.93
CA VAL A 26 3.37 -7.98 -10.81
C VAL A 26 2.19 -7.25 -10.18
N GLY A 27 1.91 -7.48 -8.90
CA GLY A 27 0.84 -6.79 -8.17
C GLY A 27 1.03 -5.27 -8.18
N LEU A 28 2.24 -4.79 -7.89
CA LEU A 28 2.59 -3.37 -7.87
C LEU A 28 2.53 -2.71 -9.25
N LEU A 29 2.96 -3.42 -10.30
CA LEU A 29 2.86 -2.92 -11.67
C LEU A 29 1.40 -2.80 -12.13
N VAL A 30 0.56 -3.79 -11.83
CA VAL A 30 -0.89 -3.69 -12.11
C VAL A 30 -1.53 -2.58 -11.28
N GLN A 31 -1.06 -2.38 -10.04
CA GLN A 31 -1.46 -1.24 -9.24
C GLN A 31 -1.13 0.10 -9.92
N ALA A 32 0.09 0.24 -10.45
CA ALA A 32 0.48 1.45 -11.17
C ALA A 32 -0.35 1.66 -12.46
N LEU A 33 -0.64 0.58 -13.19
CA LEU A 33 -1.45 0.64 -14.41
C LEU A 33 -2.90 1.07 -14.13
N TYR A 34 -3.55 0.59 -13.07
CA TYR A 34 -4.91 1.07 -12.79
C TYR A 34 -4.91 2.56 -12.42
N ASN A 35 -3.93 3.04 -11.63
CA ASN A 35 -3.89 4.47 -11.27
C ASN A 35 -3.80 5.36 -12.53
N LEU A 36 -3.07 4.89 -13.55
CA LEU A 36 -3.02 5.56 -14.84
C LEU A 36 -4.38 5.53 -15.57
N VAL A 37 -5.03 4.37 -15.59
CA VAL A 37 -6.35 4.18 -16.24
C VAL A 37 -7.44 5.03 -15.58
N ASP A 38 -7.50 5.06 -14.24
CA ASP A 38 -8.43 5.89 -13.46
C ASP A 38 -8.26 7.38 -13.82
N THR A 39 -7.01 7.86 -13.84
CA THR A 39 -6.71 9.24 -14.27
C THR A 39 -7.19 9.53 -15.70
N ILE A 40 -7.06 8.57 -16.63
CA ILE A 40 -7.53 8.71 -18.01
C ILE A 40 -9.06 8.77 -18.08
N PHE A 41 -9.76 7.94 -17.30
CA PHE A 41 -11.22 7.95 -17.30
C PHE A 41 -11.78 9.23 -16.69
N VAL A 42 -11.25 9.69 -15.56
CA VAL A 42 -11.64 10.98 -14.99
C VAL A 42 -11.32 12.11 -15.97
N GLY A 43 -10.16 12.07 -16.62
CA GLY A 43 -9.76 13.09 -17.60
C GLY A 43 -10.59 13.15 -18.87
N ARG A 44 -11.35 12.09 -19.19
CA ARG A 44 -12.23 12.03 -20.37
C ARG A 44 -13.71 12.13 -20.02
N GLY A 45 -14.10 11.79 -18.79
CA GLY A 45 -15.49 11.64 -18.38
C GLY A 45 -16.23 12.93 -18.04
N LEU A 46 -15.52 14.02 -17.79
CA LEU A 46 -16.12 15.27 -17.27
C LEU A 46 -16.10 16.45 -18.26
N GLY A 47 -15.69 16.23 -19.51
CA GLY A 47 -15.63 17.31 -20.51
C GLY A 47 -14.78 18.50 -20.03
N GLU A 48 -15.36 19.69 -20.00
CA GLU A 48 -14.68 20.94 -19.57
C GLU A 48 -14.23 20.92 -18.10
N GLU A 49 -14.93 20.18 -17.24
CA GLU A 49 -14.60 20.08 -15.80
C GLU A 49 -13.48 19.08 -15.49
N SER A 50 -13.03 18.31 -16.49
CA SER A 50 -11.99 17.28 -16.31
C SER A 50 -10.69 17.85 -15.74
N MET A 51 -10.34 19.09 -16.09
CA MET A 51 -9.16 19.77 -15.55
C MET A 51 -9.31 20.03 -14.04
N LEU A 52 -10.46 20.53 -13.59
CA LEU A 52 -10.73 20.81 -12.19
C LEU A 52 -10.83 19.51 -11.36
N ALA A 53 -11.41 18.47 -11.95
CA ALA A 53 -11.45 17.13 -11.38
C ALA A 53 -10.06 16.54 -11.13
N ILE A 54 -9.18 16.56 -12.14
CA ILE A 54 -7.79 16.08 -12.03
C ILE A 54 -7.02 16.91 -10.99
N ALA A 55 -7.20 18.24 -10.99
CA ALA A 55 -6.60 19.11 -9.99
C ALA A 55 -7.08 18.75 -8.58
N GLY A 56 -8.38 18.48 -8.40
CA GLY A 56 -8.96 18.07 -7.13
C GLY A 56 -8.39 16.74 -6.61
N ILE A 57 -8.26 15.74 -7.48
CA ILE A 57 -7.62 14.45 -7.14
C ILE A 57 -6.15 14.66 -6.76
N SER A 58 -5.44 15.53 -7.49
CA SER A 58 -4.03 15.81 -7.22
C SER A 58 -3.82 16.48 -5.85
N VAL A 59 -4.70 17.41 -5.46
CA VAL A 59 -4.65 18.04 -4.13
C VAL A 59 -5.05 17.06 -3.01
N ALA A 60 -5.85 16.04 -3.31
CA ALA A 60 -6.19 14.98 -2.37
C ALA A 60 -5.04 13.98 -2.14
N PHE A 61 -4.04 13.96 -3.01
CA PHE A 61 -2.97 12.95 -3.01
C PHE A 61 -2.18 12.86 -1.68
N PRO A 62 -1.81 13.96 -1.00
CA PRO A 62 -1.17 13.90 0.32
C PRO A 62 -1.97 13.11 1.36
N ILE A 63 -3.31 13.20 1.33
CA ILE A 63 -4.18 12.43 2.24
C ILE A 63 -4.06 10.93 1.96
N GLN A 64 -3.97 10.54 0.68
CA GLN A 64 -3.76 9.15 0.30
C GLN A 64 -2.39 8.62 0.75
N ILE A 65 -1.33 9.45 0.71
CA ILE A 65 -0.02 9.07 1.25
C ILE A 65 -0.12 8.82 2.77
N LEU A 66 -0.86 9.65 3.52
CA LEU A 66 -1.08 9.41 4.94
C LEU A 66 -1.86 8.12 5.20
N MET A 67 -2.86 7.80 4.37
CA MET A 67 -3.56 6.50 4.42
C MET A 67 -2.58 5.35 4.18
N MET A 68 -1.70 5.46 3.19
CA MET A 68 -0.66 4.48 2.89
C MET A 68 0.32 4.35 4.06
N ALA A 69 0.70 5.45 4.71
CA ALA A 69 1.59 5.47 5.86
C ALA A 69 1.03 4.64 7.02
N ILE A 70 -0.27 4.75 7.31
CA ILE A 70 -0.95 3.92 8.32
C ILE A 70 -0.90 2.44 7.91
N ALA A 71 -1.28 2.14 6.67
CA ALA A 71 -1.33 0.78 6.15
C ALA A 71 0.03 0.09 6.19
N LEU A 72 1.07 0.76 5.69
CA LEU A 72 2.44 0.24 5.62
C LEU A 72 3.10 0.24 7.00
N GLY A 73 2.83 1.23 7.85
CA GLY A 73 3.34 1.26 9.22
C GLY A 73 2.90 0.02 10.01
N VAL A 74 1.58 -0.23 10.08
CA VAL A 74 1.06 -1.44 10.74
C VAL A 74 1.48 -2.69 9.98
N GLY A 75 1.35 -2.69 8.66
CA GLY A 75 1.66 -3.80 7.77
C GLY A 75 3.09 -4.31 7.93
N ILE A 76 4.08 -3.45 7.72
CA ILE A 76 5.51 -3.82 7.80
C ILE A 76 5.91 -4.17 9.24
N GLY A 77 5.43 -3.40 10.22
CA GLY A 77 5.71 -3.64 11.63
C GLY A 77 5.28 -5.04 12.09
N GLY A 78 4.00 -5.36 11.87
CA GLY A 78 3.44 -6.65 12.27
C GLY A 78 3.98 -7.81 11.42
N SER A 79 4.17 -7.61 10.12
CA SER A 79 4.75 -8.61 9.21
C SER A 79 6.17 -9.02 9.59
N SER A 80 6.96 -8.07 10.12
CA SER A 80 8.30 -8.33 10.65
C SER A 80 8.24 -9.28 11.86
N ILE A 81 7.31 -9.04 12.78
CA ILE A 81 7.09 -9.89 13.96
C ILE A 81 6.58 -11.27 13.54
N ILE A 82 5.59 -11.34 12.64
CA ILE A 82 5.03 -12.60 12.11
C ILE A 82 6.14 -13.45 11.50
N SER A 83 6.94 -12.88 10.61
CA SER A 83 8.02 -13.60 9.93
C SER A 83 9.04 -14.16 10.95
N ARG A 84 9.45 -13.35 11.95
CA ARG A 84 10.36 -13.80 13.02
C ARG A 84 9.74 -14.87 13.91
N ALA A 85 8.46 -14.74 14.26
CA ALA A 85 7.74 -15.68 15.11
C ALA A 85 7.59 -17.04 14.40
N LEU A 86 7.22 -17.04 13.12
CA LEU A 86 7.18 -18.24 12.27
C LEU A 86 8.54 -18.93 12.18
N GLY A 87 9.62 -18.17 11.99
CA GLY A 87 10.99 -18.70 12.00
C GLY A 87 11.37 -19.36 13.33
N LYS A 88 10.90 -18.81 14.46
CA LYS A 88 11.03 -19.39 15.80
C LYS A 88 10.06 -20.54 16.09
N LYS A 89 9.14 -20.83 15.16
CA LYS A 89 8.01 -21.77 15.33
C LYS A 89 7.04 -21.36 16.46
N ASP A 90 7.01 -20.06 16.79
CA ASP A 90 6.10 -19.48 17.77
C ASP A 90 4.80 -19.04 17.08
N ILE A 91 3.93 -20.02 16.80
CA ILE A 91 2.66 -19.79 16.08
C ILE A 91 1.73 -18.89 16.89
N ILE A 92 1.69 -19.05 18.21
CA ILE A 92 0.81 -18.26 19.10
C ILE A 92 1.19 -16.77 19.01
N LYS A 93 2.48 -16.43 19.05
CA LYS A 93 2.90 -15.03 18.87
C LYS A 93 2.52 -14.50 17.49
N ALA A 94 2.63 -15.31 16.44
CA ALA A 94 2.25 -14.91 15.09
C ALA A 94 0.74 -14.64 14.98
N GLU A 95 -0.12 -15.53 15.48
CA GLU A 95 -1.59 -15.37 15.50
C GLU A 95 -2.02 -14.14 16.31
N ARG A 96 -1.44 -13.96 17.51
CA ARG A 96 -1.69 -12.74 18.31
C ARG A 96 -1.29 -11.48 17.56
N THR A 97 -0.19 -11.53 16.80
CA THR A 97 0.27 -10.39 16.01
C THR A 97 -0.72 -10.06 14.91
N VAL A 98 -1.20 -11.04 14.14
CA VAL A 98 -2.22 -10.83 13.11
C VAL A 98 -3.49 -10.21 13.71
N ALA A 99 -4.00 -10.75 14.82
CA ALA A 99 -5.19 -10.22 15.47
C ALA A 99 -5.00 -8.79 16.03
N ASN A 100 -3.82 -8.48 16.57
CA ASN A 100 -3.47 -7.14 17.02
C ASN A 100 -3.27 -6.15 15.85
N MET A 101 -2.75 -6.60 14.70
CA MET A 101 -2.68 -5.78 13.49
C MET A 101 -4.06 -5.35 13.02
N VAL A 102 -5.04 -6.28 13.00
CA VAL A 102 -6.44 -5.96 12.68
C VAL A 102 -6.98 -4.89 13.61
N THR A 103 -6.80 -5.07 14.92
CA THR A 103 -7.29 -4.12 15.93
C THR A 103 -6.64 -2.75 15.77
N LEU A 104 -5.32 -2.71 15.58
CA LEU A 104 -4.57 -1.47 15.40
C LEU A 104 -4.95 -0.74 14.12
N VAL A 105 -5.00 -1.43 12.97
CA VAL A 105 -5.28 -0.80 11.67
C VAL A 105 -6.73 -0.29 11.61
N VAL A 106 -7.69 -1.05 12.14
CA VAL A 106 -9.10 -0.61 12.17
C VAL A 106 -9.27 0.58 13.10
N THR A 107 -8.68 0.54 14.30
CA THR A 107 -8.79 1.65 15.26
C THR A 107 -8.16 2.94 14.73
N VAL A 108 -6.92 2.85 14.21
CA VAL A 108 -6.20 4.01 13.68
C VAL A 108 -6.84 4.55 12.41
N SER A 109 -7.33 3.68 11.52
CA SER A 109 -8.02 4.13 10.29
C SER A 109 -9.35 4.81 10.59
N ILE A 110 -10.16 4.29 11.52
CA ILE A 110 -11.42 4.95 11.93
C ILE A 110 -11.12 6.32 12.56
N ALA A 111 -10.12 6.41 13.43
CA ALA A 111 -9.70 7.68 14.03
C ALA A 111 -9.24 8.68 12.97
N PHE A 112 -8.46 8.22 11.98
CA PHE A 112 -8.01 9.02 10.85
C PHE A 112 -9.19 9.49 9.98
N THR A 113 -10.12 8.59 9.64
CA THR A 113 -11.33 8.92 8.88
C THR A 113 -12.17 9.97 9.61
N ALA A 114 -12.37 9.83 10.92
CA ALA A 114 -13.10 10.82 11.73
C ALA A 114 -12.39 12.19 11.72
N LEU A 115 -11.06 12.20 11.88
CA LEU A 115 -10.26 13.43 11.83
C LEU A 115 -10.39 14.12 10.46
N CYS A 116 -10.19 13.38 9.38
CA CYS A 116 -10.32 13.90 8.02
C CYS A 116 -11.72 14.41 7.72
N MET A 117 -12.78 13.73 8.19
CA MET A 117 -14.16 14.19 7.98
C MET A 117 -14.46 15.52 8.70
N VAL A 118 -13.89 15.75 9.88
CA VAL A 118 -14.08 17.00 10.63
C VAL A 118 -13.28 18.16 10.03
N PHE A 119 -12.06 17.89 9.54
CA PHE A 119 -11.14 18.92 9.07
C PHE A 119 -10.91 18.92 7.55
N LEU A 120 -11.82 18.33 6.76
CA LEU A 120 -11.61 18.08 5.33
C LEU A 120 -11.28 19.36 4.55
N ASP A 121 -12.13 20.39 4.65
CA ASP A 121 -11.94 21.64 3.92
C ASP A 121 -10.67 22.39 4.33
N PRO A 122 -10.38 22.60 5.63
CA PRO A 122 -9.10 23.17 6.06
C PRO A 122 -7.89 22.38 5.54
N MET A 123 -7.93 21.04 5.60
CA MET A 123 -6.83 20.20 5.12
C MET A 123 -6.61 20.37 3.62
N LEU A 124 -7.67 20.33 2.81
CA LEU A 124 -7.58 20.50 1.36
C LEU A 124 -7.05 21.89 0.99
N LYS A 125 -7.46 22.94 1.70
CA LYS A 125 -6.91 24.30 1.50
C LYS A 125 -5.41 24.38 1.83
N VAL A 126 -4.97 23.74 2.93
CA VAL A 126 -3.55 23.65 3.29
C VAL A 126 -2.74 22.89 2.24
N PHE A 127 -3.34 21.85 1.63
CA PHE A 127 -2.71 21.11 0.54
C PHE A 127 -2.78 21.81 -0.83
N GLY A 128 -3.34 23.02 -0.90
CA GLY A 128 -3.30 23.87 -2.08
C GLY A 128 -4.59 23.90 -2.91
N ALA A 129 -5.73 23.46 -2.38
CA ALA A 129 -7.01 23.62 -3.08
C ALA A 129 -7.39 25.11 -3.17
N SER A 130 -7.51 25.61 -4.40
CA SER A 130 -8.15 26.91 -4.68
C SER A 130 -9.66 26.81 -4.51
N ASP A 131 -10.35 27.95 -4.40
CA ASP A 131 -11.81 27.96 -4.18
C ASP A 131 -12.60 27.29 -5.32
N ILE A 132 -12.05 27.26 -6.54
CA ILE A 132 -12.67 26.59 -7.70
C ILE A 132 -12.38 25.08 -7.75
N VAL A 133 -11.27 24.63 -7.18
CA VAL A 133 -10.87 23.20 -7.13
C VAL A 133 -11.44 22.50 -5.89
N LEU A 134 -11.64 23.25 -4.81
CA LEU A 134 -12.08 22.74 -3.51
C LEU A 134 -13.34 21.86 -3.58
N PRO A 135 -14.41 22.20 -4.35
CA PRO A 135 -15.59 21.35 -4.43
C PRO A 135 -15.29 19.95 -4.99
N PHE A 136 -14.47 19.87 -6.06
CA PHE A 136 -14.06 18.60 -6.66
C PHE A 136 -13.14 17.80 -5.74
N ALA A 137 -12.19 18.48 -5.10
CA ALA A 137 -11.29 17.86 -4.13
C ALA A 137 -12.05 17.31 -2.91
N ASN A 138 -13.01 18.08 -2.37
CA ASN A 138 -13.84 17.68 -1.25
C ASN A 138 -14.68 16.47 -1.63
N GLU A 139 -15.42 16.54 -2.75
CA GLU A 139 -16.30 15.46 -3.16
C GLU A 139 -15.53 14.15 -3.31
N TYR A 140 -14.43 14.15 -4.06
CA TYR A 140 -13.57 12.98 -4.22
C TYR A 140 -13.04 12.44 -2.88
N THR A 141 -12.40 13.31 -2.10
CA THR A 141 -11.70 12.92 -0.87
C THR A 141 -12.66 12.39 0.17
N ARG A 142 -13.87 12.96 0.26
CA ARG A 142 -14.89 12.52 1.21
C ARG A 142 -15.24 11.05 1.03
N TYR A 143 -15.43 10.59 -0.22
CA TYR A 143 -15.69 9.17 -0.48
C TYR A 143 -14.45 8.30 -0.22
N ILE A 144 -13.27 8.74 -0.66
CA ILE A 144 -12.01 7.99 -0.43
C ILE A 144 -11.72 7.79 1.06
N VAL A 145 -11.97 8.81 1.88
CA VAL A 145 -11.76 8.78 3.33
C VAL A 145 -12.70 7.81 4.05
N ILE A 146 -13.90 7.59 3.52
CA ILE A 146 -14.81 6.52 4.01
C ILE A 146 -14.21 5.14 3.70
N GLY A 147 -13.57 4.99 2.53
CA GLY A 147 -12.88 3.76 2.15
C GLY A 147 -11.57 3.50 2.88
N THR A 148 -11.03 4.48 3.64
CA THR A 148 -9.72 4.35 4.29
C THR A 148 -9.60 3.09 5.14
N THR A 149 -10.64 2.72 5.89
CA THR A 149 -10.61 1.51 6.70
C THR A 149 -10.45 0.25 5.85
N PHE A 150 -11.16 0.13 4.71
CA PHE A 150 -11.03 -1.01 3.81
C PHE A 150 -9.66 -1.05 3.13
N PHE A 151 -9.18 0.10 2.65
CA PHE A 151 -7.86 0.23 2.04
C PHE A 151 -6.76 -0.19 3.01
N THR A 152 -6.70 0.46 4.17
CA THR A 152 -5.62 0.26 5.15
C THR A 152 -5.63 -1.15 5.69
N PHE A 153 -6.80 -1.72 5.99
CA PHE A 153 -6.95 -3.12 6.38
C PHE A 153 -6.43 -4.06 5.29
N SER A 154 -6.93 -3.93 4.05
CA SER A 154 -6.54 -4.79 2.94
C SER A 154 -5.02 -4.73 2.69
N ALA A 155 -4.44 -3.53 2.68
CA ALA A 155 -3.02 -3.32 2.45
C ALA A 155 -2.14 -3.82 3.62
N ALA A 156 -2.51 -3.53 4.87
CA ALA A 156 -1.76 -3.99 6.04
C ALA A 156 -1.77 -5.52 6.16
N MET A 157 -2.94 -6.13 5.99
CA MET A 157 -3.09 -7.58 6.06
C MET A 157 -2.48 -8.29 4.85
N SER A 158 -2.47 -7.67 3.67
CA SER A 158 -1.70 -8.19 2.53
C SER A 158 -0.20 -8.29 2.84
N ASN A 159 0.36 -7.39 3.66
CA ASN A 159 1.73 -7.54 4.15
C ASN A 159 1.87 -8.76 5.06
N ALA A 160 0.90 -9.01 5.96
CA ALA A 160 0.91 -10.19 6.82
C ALA A 160 0.84 -11.50 6.02
N ILE A 161 -0.01 -11.55 4.99
CA ILE A 161 -0.10 -12.69 4.06
C ILE A 161 1.25 -12.93 3.34
N ARG A 162 1.97 -11.85 2.97
CA ARG A 162 3.34 -11.95 2.44
C ARG A 162 4.33 -12.47 3.49
N ALA A 163 4.20 -12.06 4.74
CA ALA A 163 5.02 -12.52 5.87
C ALA A 163 4.89 -14.04 6.10
N GLU A 164 3.71 -14.59 5.86
CA GLU A 164 3.45 -16.05 5.89
C GLU A 164 4.09 -16.81 4.71
N GLY A 165 4.59 -16.08 3.70
CA GLY A 165 5.18 -16.62 2.47
C GLY A 165 4.20 -16.77 1.31
N ASN A 166 2.94 -16.31 1.44
CA ASN A 166 1.92 -16.43 0.39
C ASN A 166 1.81 -15.17 -0.48
N THR A 167 2.90 -14.81 -1.16
CA THR A 167 2.95 -13.61 -2.02
C THR A 167 2.02 -13.70 -3.23
N LYS A 168 1.65 -14.91 -3.67
CA LYS A 168 0.70 -15.12 -4.75
C LYS A 168 -0.72 -14.69 -4.40
N PHE A 169 -1.18 -15.01 -3.18
CA PHE A 169 -2.51 -14.56 -2.74
C PHE A 169 -2.53 -13.06 -2.51
N ALA A 170 -1.47 -12.50 -1.91
CA ALA A 170 -1.32 -11.04 -1.79
C ALA A 170 -1.34 -10.33 -3.16
N MET A 171 -0.68 -10.89 -4.18
CA MET A 171 -0.78 -10.40 -5.56
C MET A 171 -2.21 -10.51 -6.09
N ALA A 172 -2.89 -11.64 -5.87
CA ALA A 172 -4.28 -11.83 -6.32
C ALA A 172 -5.24 -10.79 -5.73
N ILE A 173 -5.07 -10.42 -4.46
CA ILE A 173 -5.85 -9.33 -3.83
C ILE A 173 -5.67 -8.03 -4.62
N MET A 174 -4.42 -7.66 -4.93
CA MET A 174 -4.13 -6.46 -5.71
C MET A 174 -4.74 -6.54 -7.11
N LEU A 175 -4.53 -7.64 -7.83
CA LEU A 175 -5.06 -7.83 -9.18
C LEU A 175 -6.59 -7.73 -9.23
N VAL A 176 -7.28 -8.48 -8.38
CA VAL A 176 -8.75 -8.49 -8.37
C VAL A 176 -9.30 -7.13 -7.98
N SER A 177 -8.72 -6.46 -6.98
CA SER A 177 -9.14 -5.11 -6.59
C SER A 177 -8.93 -4.11 -7.74
N SER A 178 -7.76 -4.13 -8.38
CA SER A 178 -7.43 -3.24 -9.50
C SER A 178 -8.30 -3.50 -10.73
N ILE A 179 -8.54 -4.76 -11.08
CA ILE A 179 -9.41 -5.11 -12.21
C ILE A 179 -10.87 -4.71 -11.92
N THR A 180 -11.34 -4.92 -10.68
CA THR A 180 -12.67 -4.47 -10.25
C THR A 180 -12.79 -2.96 -10.44
N ASN A 181 -11.76 -2.19 -10.06
CA ASN A 181 -11.77 -0.74 -10.23
C ASN A 181 -11.81 -0.34 -11.71
N ILE A 182 -10.93 -0.91 -12.55
CA ILE A 182 -10.90 -0.65 -14.00
C ILE A 182 -12.25 -0.93 -14.67
N ILE A 183 -13.01 -1.93 -14.20
CA ILE A 183 -14.34 -2.26 -14.74
C ILE A 183 -15.41 -1.30 -14.21
N LEU A 184 -15.36 -0.96 -12.92
CA LEU A 184 -16.36 -0.12 -12.27
C LEU A 184 -16.22 1.37 -12.64
N ASP A 185 -15.01 1.87 -12.85
CA ASP A 185 -14.76 3.27 -13.20
C ASP A 185 -15.55 3.72 -14.43
N PRO A 186 -15.45 3.09 -15.63
CA PRO A 186 -16.19 3.55 -16.80
C PRO A 186 -17.70 3.42 -16.62
N LEU A 187 -18.17 2.45 -15.84
CA LEU A 187 -19.58 2.25 -15.54
C LEU A 187 -20.13 3.38 -14.66
N PHE A 188 -19.40 3.78 -13.61
CA PHE A 188 -19.83 4.88 -12.76
C PHE A 188 -19.58 6.26 -13.38
N ILE A 189 -18.47 6.45 -14.10
CA ILE A 189 -18.09 7.73 -14.69
C ILE A 189 -18.94 8.04 -15.92
N PHE A 190 -19.03 7.11 -16.89
CA PHE A 190 -19.68 7.37 -18.17
C PHE A 190 -21.15 6.94 -18.19
N GLU A 191 -21.47 5.70 -17.79
CA GLU A 191 -22.83 5.16 -17.93
C GLU A 191 -23.80 5.80 -16.91
N PHE A 192 -23.38 5.95 -15.66
CA PHE A 192 -24.18 6.61 -14.62
C PHE A 192 -23.94 8.11 -14.48
N GLY A 193 -23.00 8.68 -15.25
CA GLY A 193 -22.72 10.11 -15.25
C GLY A 193 -22.31 10.67 -13.88
N MET A 194 -21.72 9.86 -13.01
CA MET A 194 -21.38 10.26 -11.63
C MET A 194 -20.03 10.99 -11.54
N GLY A 195 -19.31 11.16 -12.65
CA GLY A 195 -18.05 11.91 -12.71
C GLY A 195 -17.04 11.47 -11.65
N VAL A 196 -16.45 12.45 -10.94
CA VAL A 196 -15.42 12.24 -9.91
C VAL A 196 -15.92 11.42 -8.73
N LYS A 197 -17.17 11.63 -8.32
CA LYS A 197 -17.82 10.82 -7.28
C LYS A 197 -17.91 9.35 -7.70
N GLY A 198 -18.19 9.09 -8.97
CA GLY A 198 -18.22 7.74 -9.55
C GLY A 198 -16.89 7.02 -9.39
N ALA A 199 -15.79 7.68 -9.77
CA ALA A 199 -14.42 7.16 -9.63
C ALA A 199 -14.07 6.84 -8.16
N ALA A 200 -14.43 7.75 -7.24
CA ALA A 200 -14.17 7.52 -5.83
C ALA A 200 -14.97 6.33 -5.27
N ILE A 201 -16.25 6.19 -5.63
CA ILE A 201 -17.08 5.05 -5.22
C ILE A 201 -16.56 3.73 -5.78
N ALA A 202 -16.19 3.71 -7.06
CA ALA A 202 -15.57 2.55 -7.71
C ALA A 202 -14.31 2.10 -6.97
N THR A 203 -13.47 3.07 -6.57
CA THR A 203 -12.26 2.82 -5.79
C THR A 203 -12.58 2.19 -4.43
N VAL A 204 -13.56 2.73 -3.70
CA VAL A 204 -13.96 2.20 -2.38
C VAL A 204 -14.52 0.78 -2.49
N ILE A 205 -15.34 0.49 -3.50
CA ILE A 205 -15.88 -0.87 -3.74
C ILE A 205 -14.73 -1.84 -4.02
N SER A 206 -13.76 -1.45 -4.83
CA SER A 206 -12.59 -2.27 -5.12
C SER A 206 -11.73 -2.56 -3.89
N GLN A 207 -11.56 -1.57 -3.01
CA GLN A 207 -10.89 -1.76 -1.72
C GLN A 207 -11.67 -2.71 -0.80
N LEU A 208 -13.01 -2.62 -0.81
CA LEU A 208 -13.87 -3.54 -0.08
C LEU A 208 -13.73 -4.98 -0.60
N VAL A 209 -13.65 -5.19 -1.92
CA VAL A 209 -13.36 -6.51 -2.51
C VAL A 209 -12.03 -7.06 -1.98
N GLY A 210 -10.98 -6.23 -1.93
CA GLY A 210 -9.70 -6.63 -1.33
C GLY A 210 -9.82 -7.02 0.15
N CYS A 211 -10.58 -6.25 0.93
CA CYS A 211 -10.88 -6.56 2.34
C CYS A 211 -11.59 -7.91 2.48
N VAL A 212 -12.60 -8.20 1.64
CA VAL A 212 -13.31 -9.48 1.62
C VAL A 212 -12.36 -10.63 1.27
N MET A 213 -11.44 -10.45 0.32
CA MET A 213 -10.45 -11.46 -0.02
C MET A 213 -9.48 -11.74 1.12
N VAL A 214 -9.06 -10.72 1.87
CA VAL A 214 -8.25 -10.89 3.09
C VAL A 214 -9.03 -11.67 4.14
N ALA A 215 -10.29 -11.31 4.39
CA ALA A 215 -11.13 -12.02 5.35
C ALA A 215 -11.32 -13.48 4.94
N TYR A 216 -11.56 -13.74 3.66
CA TYR A 216 -11.62 -15.10 3.10
C TYR A 216 -10.32 -15.87 3.29
N TYR A 217 -9.15 -15.23 3.10
CA TYR A 217 -7.86 -15.88 3.32
C TYR A 217 -7.71 -16.43 4.74
N TYR A 218 -7.97 -15.59 5.74
CA TYR A 218 -7.84 -15.96 7.17
C TYR A 218 -9.00 -16.83 7.68
N ALA A 219 -10.14 -16.84 7.01
CA ALA A 219 -11.25 -17.77 7.32
C ALA A 219 -11.11 -19.14 6.62
N SER A 220 -10.22 -19.25 5.64
CA SER A 220 -9.97 -20.48 4.87
C SER A 220 -8.73 -21.22 5.35
N SER A 221 -8.55 -22.47 4.91
CA SER A 221 -7.33 -23.25 5.15
C SER A 221 -6.10 -22.78 4.37
N MET A 222 -6.16 -21.60 3.73
CA MET A 222 -5.02 -21.03 3.00
C MET A 222 -4.03 -20.31 3.92
N SER A 223 -4.51 -19.74 5.03
CA SER A 223 -3.66 -19.15 6.04
C SER A 223 -3.04 -20.23 6.94
N ARG A 224 -1.86 -19.91 7.45
CA ARG A 224 -1.15 -20.70 8.46
C ARG A 224 -1.52 -20.30 9.89
N LEU A 225 -2.15 -19.15 10.02
CA LEU A 225 -2.40 -18.46 11.27
C LEU A 225 -3.90 -18.35 11.43
N ASP A 226 -4.41 -18.83 12.55
CA ASP A 226 -5.83 -18.68 12.86
C ASP A 226 -6.09 -17.24 13.34
N LEU A 227 -7.07 -16.58 12.73
CA LEU A 227 -7.53 -15.28 13.21
C LEU A 227 -8.49 -15.47 14.38
N ILE A 228 -7.92 -15.55 15.59
CA ILE A 228 -8.68 -15.80 16.81
C ILE A 228 -9.19 -14.47 17.40
N PHE A 229 -10.51 -14.30 17.45
CA PHE A 229 -11.14 -13.09 18.01
C PHE A 229 -10.69 -12.75 19.43
N ALA A 230 -10.45 -13.75 20.29
CA ALA A 230 -9.96 -13.54 21.64
C ALA A 230 -8.57 -12.86 21.69
N TYR A 231 -7.76 -12.99 20.63
CA TYR A 231 -6.46 -12.34 20.51
C TYR A 231 -6.52 -10.92 19.95
N MET A 232 -7.72 -10.41 19.59
CA MET A 232 -7.90 -9.02 19.19
C MET A 232 -7.86 -8.05 20.39
N ILE A 233 -7.85 -8.57 21.62
CA ILE A 233 -7.59 -7.75 22.80
C ILE A 233 -6.17 -7.15 22.68
N PRO A 234 -6.01 -5.81 22.74
CA PRO A 234 -4.71 -5.15 22.61
C PRO A 234 -3.64 -5.72 23.54
N ASP A 235 -2.62 -6.34 22.96
CA ASP A 235 -1.39 -6.75 23.66
C ASP A 235 -0.36 -5.63 23.52
N THR A 236 -0.13 -4.90 24.60
CA THR A 236 0.74 -3.71 24.62
C THR A 236 2.18 -4.01 24.17
N LYS A 237 2.67 -5.23 24.37
CA LYS A 237 4.02 -5.61 23.92
C LYS A 237 4.08 -5.79 22.41
N ILE A 238 3.09 -6.48 21.84
CA ILE A 238 2.99 -6.70 20.39
C ILE A 238 2.73 -5.38 19.68
N LEU A 239 1.84 -4.54 20.22
CA LEU A 239 1.55 -3.21 19.67
C LEU A 239 2.77 -2.30 19.75
N GLY A 240 3.48 -2.27 20.88
CA GLY A 240 4.72 -1.50 21.01
C GLY A 240 5.81 -1.94 20.02
N GLU A 241 6.01 -3.25 19.84
CA GLU A 241 6.95 -3.80 18.85
C GLU A 241 6.51 -3.45 17.41
N THR A 242 5.20 -3.57 17.11
CA THR A 242 4.62 -3.26 15.80
C THR A 242 4.81 -1.79 15.44
N ILE A 243 4.44 -0.90 16.37
CA ILE A 243 4.57 0.54 16.18
C ILE A 243 6.04 0.92 16.07
N SER A 244 6.93 0.41 16.93
CA SER A 244 8.35 0.75 16.88
C SER A 244 9.00 0.41 15.54
N ILE A 245 8.67 -0.74 14.95
CA ILE A 245 9.19 -1.13 13.63
C ILE A 245 8.51 -0.32 12.53
N GLY A 246 7.18 -0.24 12.58
CA GLY A 246 6.34 0.43 11.59
C GLY A 246 6.55 1.95 11.51
N MET A 247 6.94 2.58 12.61
CA MET A 247 7.13 4.02 12.71
C MET A 247 8.16 4.52 11.70
N SER A 248 9.18 3.71 11.41
CA SER A 248 10.20 4.05 10.41
C SER A 248 9.60 4.24 9.01
N GLU A 249 8.74 3.32 8.58
CA GLU A 249 8.05 3.43 7.28
C GLU A 249 6.98 4.52 7.30
N PHE A 250 6.29 4.70 8.43
CA PHE A 250 5.31 5.79 8.58
C PHE A 250 5.99 7.15 8.42
N ILE A 251 7.10 7.39 9.14
CA ILE A 251 7.88 8.64 9.02
C ILE A 251 8.38 8.81 7.60
N PHE A 252 8.86 7.75 6.96
CA PHE A 252 9.30 7.80 5.56
C PHE A 252 8.20 8.35 4.63
N ASN A 253 6.97 7.82 4.73
CA ASN A 253 5.84 8.29 3.91
C ASN A 253 5.39 9.71 4.29
N VAL A 254 5.43 10.09 5.57
CA VAL A 254 5.11 11.47 6.00
C VAL A 254 6.13 12.47 5.46
N VAL A 255 7.43 12.14 5.53
CA VAL A 255 8.50 12.95 4.97
C VAL A 255 8.38 13.03 3.46
N GLU A 256 8.07 11.92 2.78
CA GLU A 256 7.81 11.89 1.34
C GLU A 256 6.65 12.82 0.95
N SER A 257 5.53 12.77 1.69
CA SER A 257 4.39 13.68 1.48
C SER A 257 4.78 15.15 1.68
N ALA A 258 5.59 15.47 2.69
CA ALA A 258 6.05 16.83 2.94
C ALA A 258 7.02 17.32 1.86
N LEU A 259 7.93 16.46 1.39
CA LEU A 259 8.84 16.76 0.29
C LEU A 259 8.07 17.00 -1.01
N PHE A 260 7.03 16.22 -1.28
CA PHE A 260 6.19 16.40 -2.46
C PHE A 260 5.49 17.78 -2.46
N LEU A 261 4.97 18.22 -1.29
CA LEU A 261 4.41 19.56 -1.11
C LEU A 261 5.46 20.65 -1.38
N LEU A 262 6.65 20.53 -0.80
CA LEU A 262 7.73 21.50 -0.97
C LEU A 262 8.23 21.57 -2.43
N PHE A 263 8.34 20.43 -3.11
CA PHE A 263 8.72 20.39 -4.53
C PHE A 263 7.67 21.07 -5.40
N ASN A 264 6.38 20.76 -5.22
CA ASN A 264 5.31 21.42 -5.97
C ASN A 264 5.31 22.93 -5.76
N GLN A 265 5.45 23.40 -4.52
CA GLN A 265 5.51 24.83 -4.22
C GLN A 265 6.74 25.50 -4.83
N SER A 266 7.90 24.85 -4.77
CA SER A 266 9.14 25.35 -5.38
C SER A 266 9.03 25.44 -6.90
N LEU A 267 8.51 24.40 -7.56
CA LEU A 267 8.30 24.37 -9.01
C LEU A 267 7.32 25.46 -9.46
N LEU A 268 6.27 25.73 -8.66
CA LEU A 268 5.35 26.83 -8.93
C LEU A 268 6.06 28.19 -8.93
N ILE A 269 6.90 28.44 -7.92
CA ILE A 269 7.61 29.73 -7.75
C ILE A 269 8.64 29.96 -8.86
N TYR A 270 9.46 28.96 -9.17
CA TYR A 270 10.62 29.14 -10.05
C TYR A 270 10.34 28.79 -11.52
N GLY A 271 9.37 27.91 -11.78
CA GLY A 271 9.17 27.30 -13.08
C GLY A 271 7.74 27.36 -13.62
N GLY A 272 6.80 27.91 -12.83
CA GLY A 272 5.38 28.01 -13.18
C GLY A 272 4.70 26.66 -13.45
N ASP A 273 3.50 26.72 -14.00
CA ASP A 273 2.64 25.54 -14.21
C ASP A 273 3.27 24.48 -15.15
N VAL A 274 4.10 24.91 -16.11
CA VAL A 274 4.79 24.01 -17.05
C VAL A 274 5.77 23.11 -16.30
N SER A 275 6.51 23.65 -15.33
CA SER A 275 7.48 22.87 -14.55
C SER A 275 6.80 21.85 -13.64
N ILE A 276 5.63 22.18 -13.09
CA ILE A 276 4.80 21.24 -12.32
C ILE A 276 4.31 20.10 -13.22
N ALA A 277 3.83 20.42 -14.43
CA ALA A 277 3.36 19.41 -15.37
C ALA A 277 4.48 18.44 -15.79
N VAL A 278 5.69 18.97 -16.09
CA VAL A 278 6.87 18.15 -16.41
C VAL A 278 7.24 17.25 -15.23
N PHE A 279 7.30 17.79 -14.01
CA PHE A 279 7.60 17.02 -12.81
C PHE A 279 6.58 15.88 -12.59
N GLY A 280 5.29 16.15 -12.80
CA GLY A 280 4.23 15.14 -12.70
C GLY A 280 4.40 13.98 -13.69
N ILE A 281 4.90 14.24 -14.90
CA ILE A 281 5.24 13.19 -15.87
C ILE A 281 6.49 12.43 -15.43
N THR A 282 7.55 13.15 -15.04
CA THR A 282 8.82 12.55 -14.59
C THR A 282 8.62 11.61 -13.41
N ILE A 283 7.85 12.01 -12.39
CA ILE A 283 7.64 11.18 -11.21
C ILE A 283 6.82 9.92 -11.52
N LYS A 284 5.89 9.98 -12.48
CA LYS A 284 5.16 8.79 -12.95
C LYS A 284 6.07 7.79 -13.65
N VAL A 285 6.99 8.26 -14.49
CA VAL A 285 8.01 7.40 -15.14
C VAL A 285 8.95 6.81 -14.08
N PHE A 286 9.40 7.62 -13.13
CA PHE A 286 10.23 7.17 -12.01
C PHE A 286 9.54 6.13 -11.13
N MET A 287 8.23 6.25 -10.91
CA MET A 287 7.46 5.25 -10.16
C MET A 287 7.43 3.89 -10.86
N LEU A 288 7.39 3.83 -12.19
CA LEU A 288 7.43 2.57 -12.93
C LEU A 288 8.75 1.80 -12.70
N THR A 289 9.86 2.50 -12.51
CA THR A 289 11.15 1.87 -12.21
C THR A 289 11.30 1.52 -10.73
N LEU A 290 10.66 2.28 -9.83
CA LEU A 290 10.63 1.98 -8.39
C LEU A 290 9.74 0.77 -8.03
N MET A 291 8.63 0.53 -8.73
CA MET A 291 7.72 -0.57 -8.39
C MET A 291 8.40 -1.95 -8.33
N PRO A 292 9.26 -2.33 -9.29
CA PRO A 292 10.05 -3.55 -9.20
C PRO A 292 10.98 -3.61 -7.97
N ILE A 293 11.61 -2.49 -7.58
CA ILE A 293 12.47 -2.40 -6.40
C ILE A 293 11.66 -2.61 -5.13
N ILE A 294 10.49 -1.98 -5.03
CA ILE A 294 9.55 -2.17 -3.91
C ILE A 294 9.05 -3.62 -3.87
N GLY A 295 8.75 -4.22 -5.01
CA GLY A 295 8.32 -5.63 -5.09
C GLY A 295 9.39 -6.59 -4.57
N ILE A 296 10.67 -6.31 -4.84
CA ILE A 296 11.79 -7.05 -4.24
C ILE A 296 11.87 -6.80 -2.74
N LYS A 297 11.81 -5.54 -2.28
CA LYS A 297 11.78 -5.19 -0.83
C LYS A 297 10.71 -6.01 -0.09
N GLN A 298 9.50 -6.12 -0.66
CA GLN A 298 8.40 -6.88 -0.07
C GLN A 298 8.61 -8.40 -0.16
N GLY A 299 9.19 -8.90 -1.25
CA GLY A 299 9.46 -10.33 -1.44
C GLY A 299 10.55 -10.88 -0.54
N ILE A 300 11.58 -10.07 -0.22
CA ILE A 300 12.69 -10.49 0.66
C ILE A 300 12.37 -10.37 2.15
N GLN A 301 11.41 -9.54 2.55
CA GLN A 301 11.00 -9.35 3.94
C GLN A 301 10.68 -10.66 4.69
N PRO A 302 9.83 -11.58 4.18
CA PRO A 302 9.57 -12.87 4.84
C PRO A 302 10.83 -13.74 4.94
N ILE A 303 11.71 -13.70 3.94
CA ILE A 303 12.97 -14.45 3.94
C ILE A 303 13.84 -13.98 5.11
N PHE A 304 14.01 -12.67 5.26
CA PHE A 304 14.78 -12.09 6.35
C PHE A 304 14.18 -12.43 7.71
N GLY A 305 12.90 -12.14 7.89
CA GLY A 305 12.25 -12.34 9.19
C GLY A 305 12.26 -13.80 9.61
N TYR A 306 11.92 -14.73 8.71
CA TYR A 306 11.91 -16.16 9.02
C TYR A 306 13.30 -16.70 9.34
N ASN A 307 14.31 -16.43 8.52
CA ASN A 307 15.65 -16.95 8.74
C ASN A 307 16.32 -16.31 9.97
N TYR A 308 16.04 -15.03 10.25
CA TYR A 308 16.48 -14.39 11.50
C TYR A 308 15.80 -15.02 12.72
N GLY A 309 14.50 -15.30 12.64
CA GLY A 309 13.75 -16.02 13.68
C GLY A 309 14.31 -17.42 13.94
N ALA A 310 14.66 -18.14 12.88
CA ALA A 310 15.23 -19.49 12.94
C ALA A 310 16.71 -19.53 13.40
N ASN A 311 17.34 -18.38 13.69
CA ASN A 311 18.78 -18.23 13.96
C ASN A 311 19.70 -18.64 12.79
N GLU A 312 19.17 -18.66 11.56
CA GLU A 312 19.92 -18.98 10.34
C GLU A 312 20.61 -17.74 9.76
N TYR A 313 21.51 -17.14 10.55
CA TYR A 313 22.14 -15.85 10.22
C TYR A 313 22.99 -15.88 8.94
N ALA A 314 23.53 -17.05 8.56
CA ALA A 314 24.25 -17.21 7.29
C ALA A 314 23.31 -16.97 6.08
N ARG A 315 22.08 -17.50 6.14
CA ARG A 315 21.05 -17.27 5.12
C ARG A 315 20.59 -15.82 5.10
N VAL A 316 20.49 -15.17 6.26
CA VAL A 316 20.20 -13.73 6.35
C VAL A 316 21.25 -12.90 5.62
N LYS A 317 22.55 -13.09 5.93
CA LYS A 317 23.65 -12.36 5.26
C LYS A 317 23.66 -12.59 3.75
N LYS A 318 23.45 -13.83 3.33
CA LYS A 318 23.36 -14.18 1.89
C LYS A 318 22.20 -13.47 1.21
N THR A 319 21.04 -13.41 1.86
CA THR A 319 19.85 -12.70 1.35
C THR A 319 20.13 -11.20 1.20
N ILE A 320 20.77 -10.55 2.18
CA ILE A 320 21.13 -9.12 2.13
C ILE A 320 22.07 -8.85 0.95
N SER A 321 23.13 -9.66 0.83
CA SER A 321 24.11 -9.49 -0.24
C SER A 321 23.46 -9.64 -1.62
N PHE A 322 22.70 -10.72 -1.83
CA PHE A 322 22.04 -10.97 -3.11
C PHE A 322 20.99 -9.91 -3.46
N SER A 323 20.17 -9.50 -2.48
CA SER A 323 19.17 -8.45 -2.69
C SER A 323 19.82 -7.11 -3.04
N ASN A 324 20.92 -6.75 -2.37
CA ASN A 324 21.63 -5.50 -2.66
C ASN A 324 22.22 -5.49 -4.07
N TYR A 325 22.80 -6.60 -4.54
CA TYR A 325 23.30 -6.69 -5.92
C TYR A 325 22.17 -6.50 -6.94
N ILE A 326 21.04 -7.19 -6.75
CA ILE A 326 19.89 -7.10 -7.66
C ILE A 326 19.33 -5.68 -7.66
N VAL A 327 19.06 -5.10 -6.49
CA VAL A 327 18.49 -3.75 -6.38
C VAL A 327 19.45 -2.70 -6.94
N THR A 328 20.75 -2.81 -6.66
CA THR A 328 21.75 -1.87 -7.22
C THR A 328 21.81 -1.93 -8.74
N ALA A 329 21.79 -3.15 -9.32
CA ALA A 329 21.77 -3.32 -10.76
C ALA A 329 20.51 -2.68 -11.38
N MET A 330 19.35 -2.84 -10.73
CA MET A 330 18.10 -2.22 -11.18
C MET A 330 18.13 -0.70 -11.07
N CYS A 331 18.69 -0.13 -10.00
CA CYS A 331 18.89 1.31 -9.88
C CYS A 331 19.79 1.85 -11.00
N ILE A 332 20.89 1.16 -11.33
CA ILE A 332 21.78 1.57 -12.43
C ILE A 332 21.02 1.57 -13.76
N ILE A 333 20.27 0.51 -14.05
CA ILE A 333 19.44 0.42 -15.26
C ILE A 333 18.41 1.56 -15.30
N SER A 334 17.75 1.82 -14.17
CA SER A 334 16.77 2.91 -14.05
C SER A 334 17.38 4.30 -14.26
N THR A 335 18.65 4.52 -13.98
CA THR A 335 19.31 5.81 -14.22
C THR A 335 19.66 6.01 -15.70
N VAL A 336 19.80 4.91 -16.45
CA VAL A 336 20.16 4.93 -17.87
C VAL A 336 18.92 5.09 -18.77
N ILE A 337 17.75 4.64 -18.31
CA ILE A 337 16.44 4.78 -18.97
C ILE A 337 15.85 6.15 -18.68
#